data_AF-A0A2G5D0N2-F1
#
_entry.id   AF-A0A2G5D0N2-F1
#
_cell.length_a   1.000
_cell.length_b   1.000
_cell.length_c   1.000
_cell.angle_alpha   90.00
_cell.angle_beta   90.00
_cell.angle_gamma   90.00
#
_symmetry.space_group_name_H-M   'P 1'
#
loop_
_entity.id
_entity.type
_entity.pdbx_description
1 polymer ?
#
loop_
_entity_poly.entity_id
_entity_poly.type
_entity_poly.pdbx_seq_one_letter_code
_entity_poly.pdbx_strand_id
1 'polypeptide(L)'
;MIKLKIKFSSMSKKNRIPDNTRHRELRQKLMKMILWPPEPSQKLRCSRPMLQRGGDFHILKELDGLSPETMLLLWSMMERYNSESKFKIFFETLPETFNTGLSFGIEALAALEGTLLFEEIIQAKEHLRMQYDVLCPLLCNKHPDIFQPDLYTWDRFLWACELWYSNSMKVVFPDEKLKTCLVPVAGLLNHSLCPHIIRYGRVDSASKALKFSLSRPCREGEQCYLSYGNFSSSHLITFYGFMPKGENLYDVIPLDIDAPQSDDFGNSRESEWTAHMVRGTWFSSNHELFNYGLPPPLLNYLRATLNGSKLPMETFVDTENEMAVLETLCSIFDPMLEGLGVLENDQSFGFQRSTAKDHIFGLGFMFSWT
;
A
#
# COMPACT_ATOMS: atom_id res chain seq x y z
N MET A 1 -7.93 -9.29 -27.71
CA MET A 1 -6.60 -8.68 -27.49
C MET A 1 -6.64 -7.20 -27.86
N ILE A 2 -6.95 -6.31 -26.90
CA ILE A 2 -6.87 -4.85 -27.12
C ILE A 2 -5.39 -4.48 -27.00
N LYS A 3 -4.75 -4.09 -28.12
CA LYS A 3 -3.38 -3.55 -28.09
C LYS A 3 -3.44 -2.15 -27.49
N LEU A 4 -3.25 -2.04 -26.18
CA LEU A 4 -3.14 -0.77 -25.48
C LEU A 4 -1.78 -0.13 -25.75
N LYS A 5 -1.76 1.16 -26.06
CA LYS A 5 -0.52 1.94 -26.19
C LYS A 5 -0.28 2.71 -24.89
N ILE A 6 0.94 2.71 -24.39
CA ILE A 6 1.38 3.66 -23.36
C ILE A 6 1.87 4.92 -24.06
N LYS A 7 1.36 6.10 -23.68
CA LYS A 7 1.80 7.39 -24.23
C LYS A 7 2.20 8.34 -23.12
N PHE A 8 3.47 8.73 -23.12
CA PHE A 8 3.99 9.87 -22.40
C PHE A 8 3.89 11.10 -23.31
N SER A 9 3.31 12.19 -22.82
CA SER A 9 3.27 13.46 -23.55
C SER A 9 4.11 14.50 -22.82
N SER A 10 5.21 14.92 -23.43
CA SER A 10 5.92 16.15 -23.06
C SER A 10 5.64 17.26 -24.09
N MET A 11 5.68 18.51 -23.65
CA MET A 11 5.87 19.65 -24.55
C MET A 11 7.36 19.95 -24.66
N SER A 12 7.98 19.55 -25.77
CA SER A 12 9.12 20.20 -26.44
C SER A 12 9.80 19.19 -27.37
N LYS A 13 9.86 19.51 -28.66
CA LYS A 13 10.69 18.79 -29.65
C LYS A 13 12.00 19.56 -29.78
N LYS A 14 13.06 19.13 -29.11
CA LYS A 14 14.45 19.39 -29.54
C LYS A 14 15.39 18.42 -28.82
N ASN A 15 16.29 17.84 -29.61
CA ASN A 15 17.41 16.95 -29.26
C ASN A 15 17.06 15.48 -28.97
N ARG A 16 17.38 14.61 -29.95
CA ARG A 16 17.34 13.14 -29.83
C ARG A 16 18.74 12.62 -29.55
N ILE A 17 18.88 11.82 -28.50
CA ILE A 17 20.04 10.95 -28.22
C ILE A 17 20.14 9.87 -29.32
N PRO A 18 21.35 9.43 -29.74
CA PRO A 18 21.49 8.34 -30.71
C PRO A 18 20.86 7.05 -30.17
N ASP A 19 19.78 6.60 -30.80
CA ASP A 19 18.91 5.52 -30.35
C ASP A 19 19.31 4.23 -31.08
N ASN A 20 19.89 3.25 -30.37
CA ASN A 20 20.21 1.94 -30.94
C ASN A 20 18.91 1.25 -31.39
N THR A 21 18.81 0.87 -32.67
CA THR A 21 17.60 0.32 -33.30
C THR A 21 16.99 -0.84 -32.50
N ARG A 22 17.84 -1.69 -31.89
CA ARG A 22 17.40 -2.82 -31.04
C ARG A 22 16.74 -2.35 -29.74
N HIS A 23 17.26 -1.30 -29.10
CA HIS A 23 16.68 -0.72 -27.88
C HIS A 23 15.33 -0.04 -28.18
N ARG A 24 15.21 0.63 -29.32
CA ARG A 24 13.93 1.21 -29.78
C ARG A 24 12.86 0.15 -29.97
N GLU A 25 13.19 -0.96 -30.63
CA GLU A 25 12.25 -2.06 -30.87
C GLU A 25 11.79 -2.73 -29.58
N LEU A 26 12.71 -3.00 -28.65
CA LEU A 26 12.39 -3.56 -27.33
C LEU A 26 11.50 -2.62 -26.52
N ARG A 27 11.82 -1.32 -26.48
CA ARG A 27 10.97 -0.30 -25.85
C ARG A 27 9.58 -0.26 -26.47
N GLN A 28 9.46 -0.28 -27.80
CA GLN A 28 8.15 -0.28 -28.46
C GLN A 28 7.34 -1.56 -28.21
N LYS A 29 7.98 -2.71 -27.99
CA LYS A 29 7.31 -3.95 -27.57
C LYS A 29 6.77 -3.83 -26.15
N LEU A 30 7.60 -3.41 -25.19
CA LEU A 30 7.22 -3.20 -23.79
C LEU A 30 6.08 -2.19 -23.62
N MET A 31 6.11 -1.09 -24.38
CA MET A 31 5.09 -0.02 -24.33
C MET A 31 3.69 -0.45 -24.79
N LYS A 32 3.55 -1.65 -25.38
CA LYS A 32 2.27 -2.22 -25.85
C LYS A 32 1.74 -3.31 -24.95
N MET A 33 2.46 -3.63 -23.87
CA MET A 33 2.12 -4.71 -22.96
C MET A 33 1.40 -4.08 -21.76
N ILE A 34 0.18 -4.55 -21.51
CA ILE A 34 -0.53 -4.40 -20.23
C ILE A 34 -0.97 -5.81 -19.90
N LEU A 35 -0.59 -6.31 -18.72
CA LEU A 35 -0.97 -7.63 -18.27
C LEU A 35 -2.32 -7.49 -17.55
N TRP A 36 -3.35 -8.11 -18.13
CA TRP A 36 -4.73 -8.16 -17.65
C TRP A 36 -5.38 -9.47 -18.15
N PRO A 37 -6.32 -10.11 -17.43
CA PRO A 37 -6.96 -11.35 -17.85
C PRO A 37 -7.51 -11.31 -19.30
N PRO A 38 -7.30 -12.36 -20.10
CA PRO A 38 -7.89 -12.48 -21.43
C PRO A 38 -9.43 -12.60 -21.36
N GLU A 39 -10.11 -11.87 -22.26
CA GLU A 39 -11.56 -12.00 -22.50
C GLU A 39 -11.90 -13.20 -23.41
N PRO A 40 -13.10 -13.81 -23.25
CA PRO A 40 -13.50 -15.08 -23.87
C PRO A 40 -13.69 -15.07 -25.41
N SER A 41 -13.49 -13.95 -26.10
CA SER A 41 -13.82 -13.82 -27.52
C SER A 41 -12.74 -14.27 -28.52
N GLN A 42 -11.68 -14.94 -28.06
CA GLN A 42 -10.70 -15.57 -28.97
C GLN A 42 -10.89 -17.09 -29.05
N LYS A 43 -11.87 -17.53 -29.85
CA LYS A 43 -11.88 -18.89 -30.39
C LYS A 43 -10.70 -19.03 -31.36
N LEU A 44 -9.54 -19.45 -30.87
CA LEU A 44 -8.52 -20.08 -31.69
C LEU A 44 -8.93 -21.54 -31.86
N ARG A 45 -9.27 -21.94 -33.10
CA ARG A 45 -9.54 -23.33 -33.44
C ARG A 45 -8.32 -24.17 -33.07
N CYS A 46 -8.48 -25.06 -32.11
CA CYS A 46 -7.52 -26.13 -31.83
C CYS A 46 -8.20 -27.47 -32.11
N SER A 47 -7.81 -28.09 -33.22
CA SER A 47 -7.84 -29.54 -33.36
C SER A 47 -6.77 -30.15 -32.44
N ARG A 48 -7.19 -31.00 -31.51
CA ARG A 48 -6.34 -31.79 -30.57
C ARG A 48 -5.32 -32.68 -31.30
N PRO A 49 -4.30 -33.27 -30.62
CA PRO A 49 -3.90 -33.14 -29.22
C PRO A 49 -2.38 -32.92 -29.06
N MET A 50 -1.94 -31.75 -28.57
CA MET A 50 -0.69 -31.64 -27.81
C MET A 50 -0.87 -30.54 -26.79
N LEU A 51 -0.69 -30.88 -25.52
CA LEU A 51 -0.43 -29.94 -24.45
C LEU A 51 0.70 -29.01 -24.92
N GLN A 52 0.39 -27.74 -25.14
CA GLN A 52 1.38 -26.66 -25.09
C GLN A 52 0.73 -25.28 -25.27
N ARG A 53 1.22 -24.35 -24.43
CA ARG A 53 1.57 -22.96 -24.76
C ARG A 53 0.44 -21.92 -24.68
N GLY A 54 0.41 -21.25 -23.53
CA GLY A 54 -0.19 -19.92 -23.34
C GLY A 54 -1.69 -19.90 -23.05
N GLY A 55 -2.27 -21.05 -22.67
CA GLY A 55 -3.71 -21.26 -22.51
C GLY A 55 -4.20 -21.48 -21.08
N ASP A 56 -3.34 -21.42 -20.07
CA ASP A 56 -3.66 -21.98 -18.74
C ASP A 56 -4.48 -21.04 -17.85
N PHE A 57 -4.59 -19.76 -18.21
CA PHE A 57 -5.45 -18.82 -17.47
C PHE A 57 -6.94 -19.19 -17.52
N HIS A 58 -7.36 -19.92 -18.56
CA HIS A 58 -8.74 -20.40 -18.65
C HIS A 58 -9.06 -21.46 -17.60
N ILE A 59 -8.10 -22.33 -17.27
CA ILE A 59 -8.31 -23.37 -16.28
C ILE A 59 -8.41 -22.76 -14.88
N LEU A 60 -7.64 -21.69 -14.62
CA LEU A 60 -7.78 -20.91 -13.38
C LEU A 60 -9.20 -20.33 -13.20
N LYS A 61 -9.95 -20.07 -14.29
CA LYS A 61 -11.33 -19.54 -14.21
C LYS A 61 -12.36 -20.63 -13.90
N GLU A 62 -12.01 -21.89 -14.15
CA GLU A 62 -12.85 -23.06 -13.87
C GLU A 62 -12.66 -23.56 -12.44
N LEU A 63 -11.67 -23.01 -11.70
CA LEU A 63 -11.49 -23.26 -10.28
C LEU A 63 -12.45 -22.37 -9.49
N ASP A 64 -13.52 -22.97 -8.98
CA ASP A 64 -14.49 -22.29 -8.13
C ASP A 64 -13.82 -21.64 -6.90
N GLY A 65 -14.19 -20.39 -6.62
CA GLY A 65 -13.79 -19.67 -5.41
C GLY A 65 -12.49 -18.85 -5.51
N LEU A 66 -11.79 -18.85 -6.64
CA LEU A 66 -10.61 -17.99 -6.81
C LEU A 66 -10.98 -16.56 -7.23
N SER A 67 -10.40 -15.58 -6.53
CA SER A 67 -10.50 -14.17 -6.95
C SER A 67 -9.68 -13.92 -8.23
N PRO A 68 -10.06 -12.96 -9.09
CA PRO A 68 -9.25 -12.57 -10.25
C PRO A 68 -7.80 -12.20 -9.89
N GLU A 69 -7.59 -11.58 -8.72
CA GLU A 69 -6.30 -11.22 -8.17
C GLU A 69 -5.46 -12.46 -7.83
N THR A 70 -6.05 -13.44 -7.16
CA THR A 70 -5.40 -14.72 -6.83
C THR A 70 -5.00 -15.46 -8.10
N MET A 71 -5.87 -15.48 -9.13
CA MET A 71 -5.53 -16.10 -10.40
C MET A 71 -4.34 -15.44 -11.09
N LEU A 72 -4.29 -14.10 -11.07
CA LEU A 72 -3.20 -13.33 -11.65
C LEU A 72 -1.87 -13.56 -10.94
N LEU A 73 -1.91 -13.70 -9.62
CA LEU A 73 -0.78 -14.09 -8.80
C LEU A 73 -0.26 -15.48 -9.21
N LEU A 74 -1.12 -16.50 -9.20
CA LEU A 74 -0.77 -17.87 -9.58
C LEU A 74 -0.22 -17.95 -11.01
N TRP A 75 -0.86 -17.25 -11.94
CA TRP A 75 -0.37 -17.15 -13.32
C TRP A 75 1.03 -16.52 -13.40
N SER A 76 1.32 -15.50 -12.58
CA SER A 76 2.63 -14.84 -12.57
C SER A 76 3.74 -15.76 -12.06
N MET A 77 3.43 -16.62 -11.10
CA MET A 77 4.37 -17.62 -10.57
C MET A 77 4.85 -18.59 -11.65
N MET A 78 3.95 -18.99 -12.56
CA MET A 78 4.29 -19.89 -13.67
C MET A 78 4.88 -19.13 -14.87
N GLU A 79 4.24 -18.04 -15.31
CA GLU A 79 4.59 -17.34 -16.55
C GLU A 79 6.01 -16.75 -16.49
N ARG A 80 6.48 -16.34 -15.31
CA ARG A 80 7.86 -15.86 -15.12
C ARG A 80 8.92 -16.85 -15.62
N TYR A 81 8.68 -18.16 -15.48
CA TYR A 81 9.63 -19.21 -15.85
C TYR A 81 9.35 -19.80 -17.24
N ASN A 82 8.35 -19.29 -17.94
CA ASN A 82 8.01 -19.72 -19.29
C ASN A 82 8.94 -19.05 -20.32
N SER A 83 9.90 -19.82 -20.85
CA SER A 83 10.89 -19.36 -21.83
C SER A 83 10.29 -18.86 -23.15
N GLU A 84 9.07 -19.29 -23.47
CA GLU A 84 8.29 -18.89 -24.64
C GLU A 84 7.25 -17.79 -24.33
N SER A 85 7.28 -17.24 -23.12
CA SER A 85 6.34 -16.18 -22.71
C SER A 85 6.49 -14.95 -23.60
N LYS A 86 5.35 -14.41 -24.04
CA LYS A 86 5.29 -13.07 -24.68
C LYS A 86 5.69 -11.96 -23.71
N PHE A 87 5.61 -12.24 -22.40
CA PHE A 87 5.95 -11.35 -21.30
C PHE A 87 7.35 -11.59 -20.74
N LYS A 88 8.14 -12.52 -21.31
CA LYS A 88 9.49 -12.84 -20.87
C LYS A 88 10.35 -11.61 -20.59
N ILE A 89 10.41 -10.66 -21.53
CA ILE A 89 11.21 -9.42 -21.38
C ILE A 89 10.71 -8.59 -20.19
N PHE A 90 9.40 -8.54 -19.93
CA PHE A 90 8.87 -7.82 -18.77
C PHE A 90 9.29 -8.53 -17.47
N PHE A 91 9.13 -9.84 -17.38
CA PHE A 91 9.53 -10.60 -16.20
C PHE A 91 11.04 -10.55 -15.93
N GLU A 92 11.86 -10.51 -16.97
CA GLU A 92 13.32 -10.34 -16.87
C GLU A 92 13.74 -8.92 -16.42
N THR A 93 12.84 -7.92 -16.52
CA THR A 93 13.11 -6.56 -16.00
C THR A 93 12.70 -6.37 -14.55
N LEU A 94 11.96 -7.32 -13.97
CA LEU A 94 11.54 -7.27 -12.57
C LEU A 94 12.70 -7.70 -11.65
N PRO A 95 12.72 -7.21 -10.40
CA PRO A 95 13.74 -7.62 -9.45
C PRO A 95 13.65 -9.11 -9.10
N GLU A 96 14.79 -9.73 -8.83
CA GLU A 96 14.85 -11.13 -8.39
C GLU A 96 14.16 -11.31 -7.04
N THR A 97 14.40 -10.38 -6.12
CA THR A 97 13.80 -10.26 -4.79
C THR A 97 13.26 -8.85 -4.56
N PHE A 98 12.18 -8.72 -3.81
CA PHE A 98 11.73 -7.42 -3.35
C PHE A 98 12.26 -7.15 -1.93
N ASN A 99 12.42 -5.88 -1.59
CA ASN A 99 12.85 -5.46 -0.27
C ASN A 99 11.68 -4.89 0.54
N THR A 100 10.51 -5.53 0.44
CA THR A 100 9.32 -5.10 1.20
C THR A 100 9.41 -5.59 2.65
N GLY A 101 8.60 -4.99 3.54
CA GLY A 101 8.46 -5.46 4.91
C GLY A 101 8.10 -6.96 5.00
N LEU A 102 7.39 -7.49 4.01
CA LEU A 102 7.05 -8.92 3.93
C LEU A 102 8.30 -9.81 3.78
N SER A 103 9.36 -9.30 3.18
CA SER A 103 10.65 -9.98 2.99
C SER A 103 11.73 -9.57 3.99
N PHE A 104 11.40 -8.74 5.00
CA PHE A 104 12.36 -8.39 6.05
C PHE A 104 12.84 -9.62 6.81
N GLY A 105 14.17 -9.70 6.95
CA GLY A 105 14.85 -10.69 7.78
C GLY A 105 14.88 -10.27 9.25
N ILE A 106 15.49 -11.12 10.08
CA ILE A 106 15.49 -10.98 11.55
C ILE A 106 16.07 -9.63 11.99
N GLU A 107 17.18 -9.19 11.41
CA GLU A 107 17.82 -7.92 11.77
C GLU A 107 16.92 -6.71 11.50
N ALA A 108 16.27 -6.68 10.34
CA ALA A 108 15.36 -5.60 9.97
C ALA A 108 14.08 -5.60 10.83
N LEU A 109 13.58 -6.78 11.20
CA LEU A 109 12.43 -6.90 12.10
C LEU A 109 12.78 -6.49 13.54
N ALA A 110 13.96 -6.86 14.03
CA ALA A 110 14.43 -6.46 15.37
C ALA A 110 14.58 -4.94 15.48
N ALA A 111 15.00 -4.26 14.40
CA ALA A 111 15.07 -2.80 14.36
C ALA A 111 13.70 -2.10 14.44
N LEU A 112 12.61 -2.84 14.24
CA LEU A 112 11.23 -2.34 14.33
C LEU A 112 10.54 -2.75 15.64
N GLU A 113 11.19 -3.53 16.51
CA GLU A 113 10.61 -4.02 17.75
C GLU A 113 10.04 -2.86 18.59
N GLY A 114 8.85 -3.07 19.16
CA GLY A 114 8.12 -2.06 19.92
C GLY A 114 7.39 -0.99 19.08
N THR A 115 7.53 -1.01 17.75
CA THR A 115 6.74 -0.15 16.85
C THR A 115 5.46 -0.85 16.40
N LEU A 116 4.41 -0.07 16.10
CA LEU A 116 3.19 -0.62 15.45
C LEU A 116 3.49 -1.24 14.08
N LEU A 117 4.48 -0.72 13.35
CA LEU A 117 4.89 -1.25 12.06
C LEU A 117 5.41 -2.69 12.16
N PHE A 118 6.07 -3.05 13.27
CA PHE A 118 6.49 -4.43 13.50
C PHE A 118 5.29 -5.36 13.55
N GLU A 119 4.28 -5.02 14.36
CA GLU A 119 3.06 -5.82 14.46
C GLU A 119 2.32 -5.92 13.12
N GLU A 120 2.19 -4.81 12.40
CA GLU A 120 1.59 -4.78 11.05
C GLU A 120 2.31 -5.72 10.07
N ILE A 121 3.66 -5.71 10.07
CA ILE A 121 4.45 -6.58 9.19
C ILE A 121 4.29 -8.05 9.59
N ILE A 122 4.33 -8.38 10.89
CA ILE A 122 4.17 -9.75 11.37
C ILE A 122 2.78 -10.29 10.97
N GLN A 123 1.72 -9.53 11.23
CA GLN A 123 0.35 -9.91 10.85
C GLN A 123 0.23 -10.10 9.33
N ALA A 124 0.82 -9.21 8.53
CA ALA A 124 0.80 -9.34 7.07
C ALA A 124 1.53 -10.60 6.58
N LYS A 125 2.69 -10.93 7.18
CA LYS A 125 3.46 -12.15 6.85
C LYS A 125 2.67 -13.41 7.23
N GLU A 126 2.08 -13.45 8.42
CA GLU A 126 1.24 -14.57 8.87
C GLU A 126 0.02 -14.76 7.96
N HIS A 127 -0.65 -13.67 7.60
CA HIS A 127 -1.80 -13.70 6.70
C HIS A 127 -1.45 -14.31 5.34
N LEU A 128 -0.33 -13.90 4.72
CA LEU A 128 0.14 -14.50 3.47
C LEU A 128 0.52 -15.96 3.63
N ARG A 129 1.13 -16.32 4.77
CA ARG A 129 1.52 -17.70 5.05
C ARG A 129 0.30 -18.62 5.14
N MET A 130 -0.73 -18.20 5.87
CA MET A 130 -2.00 -18.93 5.95
C MET A 130 -2.66 -19.08 4.57
N GLN A 131 -2.66 -18.02 3.75
CA GLN A 131 -3.19 -18.12 2.38
C GLN A 131 -2.42 -19.15 1.55
N TYR A 132 -1.09 -19.15 1.60
CA TYR A 132 -0.27 -20.12 0.88
C TYR A 132 -0.54 -21.56 1.32
N ASP A 133 -0.51 -21.82 2.63
CA ASP A 133 -0.62 -23.17 3.20
C ASP A 133 -1.99 -23.82 2.88
N VAL A 134 -3.03 -23.01 2.69
CA VAL A 134 -4.36 -23.47 2.23
C VAL A 134 -4.42 -23.64 0.71
N LEU A 135 -3.93 -22.65 -0.04
CA LEU A 135 -4.18 -22.55 -1.48
C LEU A 135 -3.24 -23.43 -2.32
N CYS A 136 -1.93 -23.23 -2.19
CA CYS A 136 -0.96 -23.80 -3.14
C CYS A 136 -0.87 -25.34 -3.02
N PRO A 137 -0.76 -25.94 -1.82
CA PRO A 137 -0.77 -27.40 -1.67
C PRO A 137 -2.05 -28.03 -2.22
N LEU A 138 -3.21 -27.42 -1.97
CA LEU A 138 -4.50 -27.92 -2.45
C LEU A 138 -4.55 -27.94 -3.99
N LEU A 139 -4.10 -26.87 -4.64
CA LEU A 139 -4.06 -26.77 -6.10
C LEU A 139 -3.09 -27.78 -6.71
N CYS A 140 -1.88 -27.91 -6.14
CA CYS A 140 -0.89 -28.89 -6.59
C CYS A 140 -1.42 -30.33 -6.48
N ASN A 141 -2.18 -30.65 -5.43
CA ASN A 141 -2.76 -31.98 -5.23
C ASN A 141 -3.95 -32.27 -6.15
N LYS A 142 -4.85 -31.29 -6.36
CA LYS A 142 -6.05 -31.47 -7.19
C LYS A 142 -5.76 -31.41 -8.69
N HIS A 143 -4.77 -30.62 -9.09
CA HIS A 143 -4.48 -30.32 -10.50
C HIS A 143 -2.96 -30.38 -10.79
N PRO A 144 -2.30 -31.53 -10.55
CA PRO A 144 -0.84 -31.66 -10.66
C PRO A 144 -0.31 -31.49 -12.09
N ASP A 145 -1.16 -31.64 -13.11
CA ASP A 145 -0.86 -31.40 -14.52
C ASP A 145 -0.64 -29.92 -14.85
N ILE A 146 -1.18 -29.03 -14.01
CA ILE A 146 -1.13 -27.57 -14.18
C ILE A 146 -0.26 -26.93 -13.10
N PHE A 147 -0.45 -27.36 -11.85
CA PHE A 147 0.22 -26.82 -10.68
C PHE A 147 1.35 -27.75 -10.23
N GLN A 148 2.52 -27.56 -10.83
CA GLN A 148 3.73 -28.30 -10.47
C GLN A 148 4.31 -27.75 -9.16
N PRO A 149 4.52 -28.58 -8.11
CA PRO A 149 5.00 -28.10 -6.80
C PRO A 149 6.25 -27.22 -6.86
N ASP A 150 7.19 -27.51 -7.76
CA ASP A 150 8.43 -26.74 -7.94
C ASP A 150 8.20 -25.30 -8.42
N LEU A 151 7.07 -25.03 -9.07
CA LEU A 151 6.67 -23.69 -9.52
C LEU A 151 5.85 -22.93 -8.47
N TYR A 152 5.26 -23.65 -7.50
CA TYR A 152 4.34 -23.11 -6.51
C TYR A 152 4.86 -23.25 -5.07
N THR A 153 6.14 -22.91 -4.89
CA THR A 153 6.79 -22.83 -3.57
C THR A 153 6.43 -21.54 -2.83
N TRP A 154 6.66 -21.50 -1.52
CA TRP A 154 6.45 -20.33 -0.67
C TRP A 154 7.18 -19.09 -1.21
N ASP A 155 8.47 -19.21 -1.56
CA ASP A 155 9.27 -18.07 -2.02
C ASP A 155 8.73 -17.49 -3.33
N ARG A 156 8.24 -18.34 -4.24
CA ARG A 156 7.63 -17.90 -5.49
C ARG A 156 6.26 -17.27 -5.28
N PHE A 157 5.50 -17.77 -4.31
CA PHE A 157 4.22 -17.20 -3.91
C PHE A 157 4.41 -15.81 -3.31
N LEU A 158 5.32 -15.68 -2.34
CA LEU A 158 5.67 -14.41 -1.73
C LEU A 158 6.17 -13.40 -2.76
N TRP A 159 7.07 -13.80 -3.66
CA TRP A 159 7.54 -12.94 -4.75
C TRP A 159 6.38 -12.46 -5.63
N ALA A 160 5.42 -13.34 -5.95
CA ALA A 160 4.26 -12.96 -6.74
C ALA A 160 3.34 -12.00 -5.97
N CYS A 161 3.10 -12.22 -4.67
CA CYS A 161 2.40 -11.25 -3.81
C CYS A 161 3.05 -9.86 -3.88
N GLU A 162 4.36 -9.80 -3.63
CA GLU A 162 5.12 -8.54 -3.61
C GLU A 162 5.12 -7.84 -4.98
N LEU A 163 5.21 -8.58 -6.09
CA LEU A 163 5.03 -8.04 -7.43
C LEU A 163 3.68 -7.33 -7.58
N TRP A 164 2.59 -8.00 -7.20
CA TRP A 164 1.25 -7.44 -7.38
C TRP A 164 1.00 -6.30 -6.39
N TYR A 165 1.50 -6.34 -5.17
CA TYR A 165 1.37 -5.24 -4.21
C TYR A 165 2.16 -4.00 -4.63
N SER A 166 3.38 -4.16 -5.13
CA SER A 166 4.27 -3.03 -5.43
C SER A 166 4.16 -2.47 -6.85
N ASN A 167 3.73 -3.28 -7.84
CA ASN A 167 3.73 -2.86 -9.26
C ASN A 167 2.36 -2.86 -9.93
N SER A 168 1.30 -3.35 -9.28
CA SER A 168 -0.02 -3.34 -9.91
C SER A 168 -0.67 -1.95 -9.88
N MET A 169 -1.54 -1.71 -10.86
CA MET A 169 -2.29 -0.47 -11.00
C MET A 169 -3.76 -0.80 -11.21
N LYS A 170 -4.65 -0.11 -10.50
CA LYS A 170 -6.09 -0.17 -10.78
C LYS A 170 -6.40 0.69 -12.01
N VAL A 171 -6.88 0.05 -13.07
CA VAL A 171 -7.16 0.69 -14.36
C VAL A 171 -8.64 0.57 -14.70
N VAL A 172 -9.29 1.69 -15.01
CA VAL A 172 -10.64 1.73 -15.56
C VAL A 172 -10.57 1.55 -17.07
N PHE A 173 -11.26 0.53 -17.58
CA PHE A 173 -11.33 0.24 -19.01
C PHE A 173 -12.54 0.90 -19.67
N PRO A 174 -12.65 0.89 -21.02
CA PRO A 174 -13.77 1.52 -21.72
C PRO A 174 -15.15 0.88 -21.44
N ASP A 175 -15.19 -0.27 -20.78
CA ASP A 175 -16.39 -0.92 -20.25
C ASP A 175 -16.77 -0.42 -18.85
N GLU A 176 -16.11 0.63 -18.36
CA GLU A 176 -16.21 1.20 -17.01
C GLU A 176 -15.89 0.23 -15.87
N LYS A 177 -15.28 -0.92 -16.19
CA LYS A 177 -14.84 -1.87 -15.16
C LYS A 177 -13.46 -1.50 -14.64
N LEU A 178 -13.33 -1.50 -13.32
CA LEU A 178 -12.05 -1.35 -12.63
C LEU A 178 -11.33 -2.70 -12.58
N LYS A 179 -10.05 -2.67 -12.91
CA LYS A 179 -9.28 -3.85 -13.28
C LYS A 179 -7.84 -3.68 -12.78
N THR A 180 -7.35 -4.58 -11.93
CA THR A 180 -5.97 -4.60 -11.43
C THR A 180 -5.00 -5.17 -12.48
N CYS A 181 -4.02 -4.38 -12.91
CA CYS A 181 -3.11 -4.71 -14.02
C CYS A 181 -1.65 -4.50 -13.64
N LEU A 182 -0.74 -5.30 -14.21
CA LEU A 182 0.67 -4.89 -14.32
C LEU A 182 0.86 -4.10 -15.61
N VAL A 183 1.44 -2.91 -15.50
CA VAL A 183 1.68 -2.01 -16.64
C VAL A 183 3.19 -1.85 -16.83
N PRO A 184 3.86 -2.73 -17.59
CA PRO A 184 5.31 -2.86 -17.70
C PRO A 184 6.13 -1.58 -17.61
N VAL A 185 5.87 -0.59 -18.47
CA VAL A 185 6.65 0.65 -18.48
C VAL A 185 6.25 1.59 -17.35
N ALA A 186 4.97 1.64 -17.01
CA ALA A 186 4.51 2.52 -15.94
C ALA A 186 4.96 2.00 -14.56
N GLY A 187 5.11 0.69 -14.41
CA GLY A 187 5.65 0.06 -13.21
C GLY A 187 7.12 0.37 -12.93
N LEU A 188 7.83 1.04 -13.85
CA LEU A 188 9.21 1.52 -13.65
C LEU A 188 9.29 2.94 -13.05
N LEU A 189 8.17 3.65 -12.99
CA LEU A 189 8.13 5.04 -12.50
C LEU A 189 8.01 5.03 -10.98
N ASN A 190 8.96 5.67 -10.30
CA ASN A 190 9.00 5.70 -8.85
C ASN A 190 7.99 6.68 -8.23
N HIS A 191 7.78 6.53 -6.93
CA HIS A 191 7.01 7.44 -6.11
C HIS A 191 7.81 8.66 -5.62
N SER A 192 7.10 9.75 -5.34
CA SER A 192 7.60 10.93 -4.64
C SER A 192 6.44 11.62 -3.93
N LEU A 193 6.71 12.29 -2.80
CA LEU A 193 5.76 13.18 -2.12
C LEU A 193 5.33 14.37 -2.98
N CYS A 194 6.12 14.71 -4.01
CA CYS A 194 5.78 15.72 -5.02
C CYS A 194 5.76 15.08 -6.40
N PRO A 195 4.81 14.18 -6.72
CA PRO A 195 4.84 13.42 -7.96
C PRO A 195 4.55 14.31 -9.18
N HIS A 196 5.06 13.90 -10.33
CA HIS A 196 4.78 14.57 -11.60
C HIS A 196 3.45 14.12 -12.20
N ILE A 197 3.10 12.86 -12.01
CA ILE A 197 1.91 12.23 -12.59
C ILE A 197 0.99 11.80 -11.44
N ILE A 198 -0.16 12.46 -11.31
CA ILE A 198 -1.16 12.16 -10.26
C ILE A 198 -2.40 11.49 -10.87
N ARG A 199 -2.73 11.86 -12.11
CA ARG A 199 -3.90 11.34 -12.82
C ARG A 199 -3.47 10.32 -13.87
N TYR A 200 -3.70 9.05 -13.56
CA TYR A 200 -3.53 7.90 -14.43
C TYR A 200 -4.60 6.85 -14.11
N GLY A 201 -4.54 5.67 -14.73
CA GLY A 201 -5.43 4.57 -14.37
C GLY A 201 -6.78 4.59 -15.09
N ARG A 202 -6.92 5.32 -16.19
CA ARG A 202 -8.08 5.21 -17.09
C ARG A 202 -7.63 5.07 -18.53
N VAL A 203 -8.15 4.06 -19.22
CA VAL A 203 -7.94 3.87 -20.64
C VAL A 203 -8.74 4.93 -21.40
N ASP A 204 -8.05 5.69 -22.24
CA ASP A 204 -8.69 6.64 -23.14
C ASP A 204 -9.48 5.90 -24.24
N SER A 205 -10.78 6.14 -24.31
CA SER A 205 -11.68 5.42 -25.23
C SER A 205 -11.36 5.64 -26.71
N ALA A 206 -10.84 6.81 -27.08
CA ALA A 206 -10.51 7.15 -28.46
C ALA A 206 -9.19 6.52 -28.92
N SER A 207 -8.13 6.69 -28.14
CA SER A 207 -6.79 6.21 -28.47
C SER A 207 -6.51 4.78 -28.01
N LYS A 208 -7.41 4.19 -27.20
CA LYS A 208 -7.26 2.87 -26.55
C LYS A 208 -5.91 2.78 -25.84
N ALA A 209 -5.55 3.83 -25.12
CA ALA A 209 -4.23 4.01 -24.51
C ALA A 209 -4.35 4.44 -23.06
N LEU A 210 -3.42 3.96 -22.22
CA LEU A 210 -3.23 4.51 -20.89
C LEU A 210 -2.32 5.74 -21.02
N LYS A 211 -2.82 6.90 -20.59
CA LYS A 211 -2.11 8.18 -20.70
C LYS A 211 -1.56 8.59 -19.34
N PHE A 212 -0.29 8.95 -19.33
CA PHE A 212 0.42 9.43 -18.14
C PHE A 212 0.71 10.92 -18.34
N SER A 213 -0.25 11.74 -17.94
CA SER A 213 -0.20 13.20 -18.13
C SER A 213 0.52 13.85 -16.95
N LEU A 214 1.46 14.74 -17.26
CA LEU A 214 2.15 15.53 -16.25
C LEU A 214 1.17 16.53 -15.62
N SER A 215 1.05 16.48 -14.29
CA SER A 215 0.36 17.47 -13.47
C SER A 215 1.27 18.63 -13.09
N ARG A 216 2.60 18.43 -13.11
CA ARG A 216 3.63 19.47 -12.95
C ARG A 216 4.79 19.26 -13.94
N PRO A 217 5.58 20.30 -14.27
CA PRO A 217 6.74 20.17 -15.15
C PRO A 217 7.77 19.16 -14.61
N CYS A 218 8.39 18.42 -15.53
CA CYS A 218 9.54 17.53 -15.30
C CYS A 218 10.69 18.05 -16.17
N ARG A 219 11.85 18.36 -15.58
CA ARG A 219 12.98 18.91 -16.32
C ARG A 219 13.73 17.82 -17.09
N GLU A 220 14.47 18.20 -18.13
CA GLU A 220 15.36 17.28 -18.81
C GLU A 220 16.45 16.77 -17.84
N GLY A 221 16.70 15.47 -17.85
CA GLY A 221 17.62 14.82 -16.91
C GLY A 221 17.05 14.54 -15.51
N GLU A 222 15.89 15.11 -15.18
CA GLU A 222 15.17 14.82 -13.93
C GLU A 222 14.42 13.48 -14.04
N GLN A 223 14.36 12.74 -12.93
CA GLN A 223 13.50 11.58 -12.82
C GLN A 223 12.02 12.00 -12.79
N CYS A 224 11.21 11.38 -13.64
CA CYS A 224 9.77 11.55 -13.60
C CYS A 224 9.15 10.59 -12.58
N TYR A 225 8.29 11.12 -11.71
CA TYR A 225 7.68 10.39 -10.59
C TYR A 225 6.17 10.30 -10.77
N LEU A 226 5.56 9.19 -10.38
CA LEU A 226 4.10 9.05 -10.30
C LEU A 226 3.64 8.88 -8.85
N SER A 227 2.41 9.30 -8.53
CA SER A 227 1.85 9.07 -7.20
C SER A 227 1.46 7.60 -7.07
N TYR A 228 1.96 6.84 -6.09
CA TYR A 228 1.47 5.47 -5.84
C TYR A 228 0.09 5.49 -5.17
N GLY A 229 -0.22 6.58 -4.48
CA GLY A 229 -1.43 6.76 -3.72
C GLY A 229 -1.16 7.59 -2.48
N ASN A 230 -2.19 7.78 -1.68
CA ASN A 230 -2.12 8.51 -0.42
C ASN A 230 -1.85 7.52 0.72
N PHE A 231 -0.70 6.86 0.66
CA PHE A 231 -0.32 5.79 1.60
C PHE A 231 0.57 6.31 2.73
N SER A 232 0.40 5.75 3.92
CA SER A 232 1.32 5.96 5.04
C SER A 232 2.70 5.36 4.74
N SER A 233 3.72 5.86 5.44
CA SER A 233 5.08 5.33 5.42
C SER A 233 5.10 3.87 5.86
N SER A 234 4.27 3.47 6.84
CA SER A 234 4.12 2.07 7.24
C SER A 234 3.66 1.19 6.07
N HIS A 235 2.63 1.61 5.34
CA HIS A 235 2.15 0.91 4.15
C HIS A 235 3.20 0.85 3.03
N LEU A 236 3.91 1.95 2.79
CA LEU A 236 4.96 2.01 1.76
C LEU A 236 6.15 1.09 2.11
N ILE A 237 6.55 1.00 3.37
CA ILE A 237 7.57 0.07 3.83
C ILE A 237 7.08 -1.38 3.64
N THR A 238 5.89 -1.68 4.15
CA THR A 238 5.33 -3.04 4.15
C THR A 238 5.13 -3.59 2.74
N PHE A 239 4.60 -2.81 1.80
CA PHE A 239 4.18 -3.32 0.49
C PHE A 239 5.00 -2.83 -0.70
N TYR A 240 5.82 -1.79 -0.54
CA TYR A 240 6.66 -1.24 -1.61
C TYR A 240 8.15 -1.23 -1.27
N GLY A 241 8.53 -1.45 0.00
CA GLY A 241 9.93 -1.56 0.42
C GLY A 241 10.69 -0.23 0.46
N PHE A 242 10.00 0.88 0.68
CA PHE A 242 10.66 2.18 0.85
C PHE A 242 9.89 3.12 1.77
N MET A 243 10.60 4.09 2.34
CA MET A 243 10.02 5.25 3.01
C MET A 243 10.37 6.51 2.20
N PRO A 244 9.39 7.38 1.88
CA PRO A 244 9.68 8.61 1.16
C PRO A 244 10.57 9.55 1.98
N LYS A 245 11.43 10.32 1.31
CA LYS A 245 12.23 11.36 1.98
C LYS A 245 11.37 12.61 2.22
N GLY A 246 11.31 13.06 3.47
CA GLY A 246 10.53 14.22 3.91
C GLY A 246 9.29 13.82 4.70
N GLU A 247 8.47 14.80 5.06
CA GLU A 247 7.26 14.57 5.86
C GLU A 247 6.13 14.02 4.98
N ASN A 248 5.71 12.78 5.26
CA ASN A 248 4.56 12.18 4.59
C ASN A 248 3.26 12.59 5.29
N LEU A 249 2.45 13.42 4.63
CA LEU A 249 1.18 13.93 5.17
C LEU A 249 0.10 12.84 5.36
N TYR A 250 0.37 11.62 4.90
CA TYR A 250 -0.52 10.47 5.04
C TYR A 250 -0.12 9.52 6.17
N ASP A 251 0.94 9.83 6.93
CA ASP A 251 1.30 9.06 8.11
C ASP A 251 0.21 9.13 9.19
N VAL A 252 -0.17 7.96 9.67
CA VAL A 252 -1.24 7.72 10.64
C VAL A 252 -0.72 6.79 11.73
N ILE A 253 -1.19 6.99 12.95
CA ILE A 253 -1.10 6.03 14.06
C ILE A 253 -2.54 5.56 14.32
N PRO A 254 -2.89 4.29 14.07
CA PRO A 254 -4.18 3.76 14.47
C PRO A 254 -4.28 3.72 16.00
N LEU A 255 -5.42 4.15 16.53
CA LEU A 255 -5.80 4.10 17.93
C LEU A 255 -7.02 3.21 18.06
N ASP A 256 -6.93 2.17 18.88
CA ASP A 256 -8.10 1.40 19.25
C ASP A 256 -8.76 2.06 20.46
N ILE A 257 -9.98 2.55 20.28
CA ILE A 257 -10.74 3.21 21.35
C ILE A 257 -12.05 2.43 21.48
N ASP A 258 -12.21 1.74 22.60
CA ASP A 258 -13.45 1.03 22.90
C ASP A 258 -14.60 2.03 23.04
N ALA A 259 -15.61 1.93 22.16
CA ALA A 259 -16.86 2.65 22.37
C ALA A 259 -17.73 1.88 23.38
N PRO A 260 -18.42 2.57 24.30
CA PRO A 260 -19.46 1.93 25.09
C PRO A 260 -20.55 1.42 24.15
N GLN A 261 -20.86 0.13 24.27
CA GLN A 261 -21.96 -0.54 23.57
C GLN A 261 -23.25 0.23 23.87
N SER A 262 -23.76 1.01 22.90
CA SER A 262 -25.08 1.60 23.03
C SER A 262 -26.11 0.53 22.69
N ASP A 263 -26.71 -0.07 23.70
CA ASP A 263 -27.89 -0.93 23.59
C ASP A 263 -29.15 -0.13 23.19
N ASP A 264 -29.10 0.67 22.11
CA ASP A 264 -30.32 1.07 21.41
C ASP A 264 -30.02 1.68 20.03
N PHE A 265 -30.98 1.50 19.12
CA PHE A 265 -31.05 1.91 17.72
C PHE A 265 -30.60 0.90 16.65
N GLY A 266 -31.64 0.32 16.03
CA GLY A 266 -31.59 -0.74 15.05
C GLY A 266 -30.94 -0.39 13.71
N ASN A 267 -30.29 -1.43 13.20
CA ASN A 267 -30.19 -1.81 11.79
C ASN A 267 -29.70 -0.73 10.81
N SER A 268 -28.40 -0.48 10.84
CA SER A 268 -27.65 -0.06 9.66
C SER A 268 -26.28 -0.73 9.64
N ARG A 269 -26.13 -1.69 8.72
CA ARG A 269 -24.91 -2.26 8.11
C ARG A 269 -23.57 -2.01 8.82
N GLU A 270 -22.95 -3.11 9.27
CA GLU A 270 -21.49 -3.33 9.30
C GLU A 270 -20.63 -2.09 9.61
N SER A 271 -20.25 -1.88 10.87
CA SER A 271 -19.03 -1.13 11.20
C SER A 271 -18.50 -1.56 12.56
N GLU A 272 -17.88 -2.73 12.56
CA GLU A 272 -17.02 -3.28 13.62
C GLU A 272 -15.65 -2.54 13.62
N TRP A 273 -15.65 -1.20 13.54
CA TRP A 273 -14.45 -0.37 13.54
C TRP A 273 -14.63 0.85 14.45
N THR A 274 -14.10 0.78 15.67
CA THR A 274 -13.78 1.97 16.48
C THR A 274 -12.28 2.25 16.50
N ALA A 275 -11.54 1.83 15.47
CA ALA A 275 -10.18 2.28 15.23
C ALA A 275 -10.20 3.74 14.75
N HIS A 276 -9.88 4.67 15.65
CA HIS A 276 -9.57 6.04 15.28
C HIS A 276 -8.15 6.09 14.71
N MET A 277 -7.79 7.13 13.96
CA MET A 277 -6.40 7.33 13.53
C MET A 277 -5.95 8.71 13.98
N VAL A 278 -4.67 8.88 14.26
CA VAL A 278 -4.07 10.21 14.47
C VAL A 278 -3.03 10.42 13.40
N ARG A 279 -3.17 11.49 12.61
CA ARG A 279 -2.10 11.92 11.69
C ARG A 279 -1.23 12.95 12.38
N GLY A 280 0.06 12.95 12.05
CA GLY A 280 0.95 14.05 12.41
C GLY A 280 0.42 15.41 11.96
N THR A 281 -0.19 15.46 10.77
CA THR A 281 -0.81 16.67 10.23
C THR A 281 -2.12 17.07 10.91
N TRP A 282 -2.69 16.21 11.75
CA TRP A 282 -3.90 16.51 12.52
C TRP A 282 -3.59 17.12 13.88
N PHE A 283 -2.32 17.13 14.29
CA PHE A 283 -1.94 17.85 15.50
C PHE A 283 -2.33 19.32 15.35
N SER A 284 -3.10 19.79 16.31
CA SER A 284 -3.51 21.17 16.40
C SER A 284 -2.32 21.99 16.88
N SER A 285 -2.07 23.13 16.24
CA SER A 285 -1.16 24.15 16.79
C SER A 285 -1.74 24.81 18.05
N ASN A 286 -3.01 24.50 18.41
CA ASN A 286 -3.59 24.93 19.65
C ASN A 286 -3.10 24.04 20.81
N HIS A 287 -2.21 24.63 21.62
CA HIS A 287 -1.69 24.03 22.85
C HIS A 287 -2.32 24.63 24.11
N GLU A 288 -3.45 25.34 23.96
CA GLU A 288 -4.25 25.79 25.10
C GLU A 288 -4.71 24.59 25.94
N LEU A 289 -5.01 24.86 27.20
CA LEU A 289 -5.55 23.89 28.14
C LEU A 289 -6.75 23.16 27.51
N PHE A 290 -6.82 21.84 27.69
CA PHE A 290 -7.84 20.94 27.13
C PHE A 290 -7.78 20.68 25.60
N ASN A 291 -6.78 21.21 24.88
CA ASN A 291 -6.59 20.88 23.46
C ASN A 291 -5.49 19.85 23.23
N TYR A 292 -4.55 19.69 24.16
CA TYR A 292 -3.51 18.65 24.16
C TYR A 292 -2.71 18.51 22.83
N GLY A 293 -2.72 19.54 21.97
CA GLY A 293 -2.18 19.48 20.61
C GLY A 293 -2.91 18.50 19.68
N LEU A 294 -4.08 17.98 20.04
CA LEU A 294 -4.83 16.98 19.28
C LEU A 294 -5.97 17.61 18.45
N PRO A 295 -6.42 16.94 17.37
CA PRO A 295 -7.50 17.45 16.53
C PRO A 295 -8.83 17.51 17.31
N PRO A 296 -9.62 18.61 17.21
CA PRO A 296 -10.89 18.74 17.91
C PRO A 296 -11.89 17.60 17.67
N PRO A 297 -12.00 17.00 16.46
CA PRO A 297 -12.86 15.83 16.27
C PRO A 297 -12.53 14.64 17.18
N LEU A 298 -11.24 14.34 17.41
CA LEU A 298 -10.82 13.25 18.29
C LEU A 298 -11.14 13.57 19.75
N LEU A 299 -10.84 14.80 20.19
CA LEU A 299 -11.12 15.23 21.56
C LEU A 299 -12.61 15.26 21.84
N ASN A 300 -13.42 15.75 20.90
CA ASN A 300 -14.87 15.77 21.04
C ASN A 300 -15.45 14.35 21.09
N TYR A 301 -14.88 13.41 20.34
CA TYR A 301 -15.24 12.00 20.44
C TYR A 301 -14.91 11.45 21.84
N LEU A 302 -13.67 11.60 22.31
CA LEU A 302 -13.26 11.15 23.65
C LEU A 302 -14.13 11.74 24.76
N ARG A 303 -14.39 13.06 24.70
CA ARG A 303 -15.29 13.75 25.63
C ARG A 303 -16.70 13.18 25.60
N ALA A 304 -17.25 12.89 24.42
CA ALA A 304 -18.61 12.36 24.29
C ALA A 304 -18.70 10.92 24.82
N THR A 305 -17.68 10.11 24.52
CA THR A 305 -17.55 8.72 24.95
C THR A 305 -17.44 8.60 26.46
N LEU A 306 -16.62 9.43 27.10
CA LEU A 306 -16.37 9.40 28.54
C LEU A 306 -17.48 10.10 29.36
N ASN A 307 -18.19 11.07 28.76
CA ASN A 307 -19.27 11.82 29.44
C ASN A 307 -20.67 11.19 29.28
N GLY A 308 -20.79 10.00 28.66
CA GLY A 308 -22.06 9.27 28.58
C GLY A 308 -23.21 10.04 27.93
N SER A 309 -22.95 10.78 26.85
CA SER A 309 -23.95 11.58 26.09
C SER A 309 -24.41 12.92 26.69
N LYS A 310 -23.71 13.51 27.67
CA LYS A 310 -23.93 14.92 28.01
C LYS A 310 -23.16 15.82 27.03
N LEU A 311 -23.86 16.54 26.16
CA LEU A 311 -23.25 17.59 25.35
C LEU A 311 -22.64 18.66 26.29
N PRO A 312 -21.50 19.27 25.92
CA PRO A 312 -20.94 20.36 26.70
C PRO A 312 -21.98 21.49 26.79
N MET A 313 -22.36 21.89 28.00
CA MET A 313 -22.93 23.21 28.20
C MET A 313 -21.85 24.22 27.82
N GLU A 314 -22.13 25.12 26.88
CA GLU A 314 -21.19 26.15 26.35
C GLU A 314 -20.55 27.06 27.41
N THR A 315 -20.94 26.91 28.68
CA THR A 315 -20.57 27.76 29.81
C THR A 315 -19.73 27.09 30.90
N PHE A 316 -19.50 25.77 30.88
CA PHE A 316 -18.71 25.10 31.92
C PHE A 316 -17.82 23.97 31.38
N VAL A 317 -16.52 24.05 31.66
CA VAL A 317 -15.58 22.95 31.39
C VAL A 317 -15.73 21.91 32.50
N ASP A 318 -16.23 20.74 32.14
CA ASP A 318 -16.29 19.58 33.03
C ASP A 318 -14.87 19.08 33.30
N THR A 319 -14.31 19.49 34.44
CA THR A 319 -12.91 19.20 34.80
C THR A 319 -12.70 17.71 35.10
N GLU A 320 -13.72 17.01 35.60
CA GLU A 320 -13.65 15.56 35.83
C GLU A 320 -13.58 14.82 34.49
N ASN A 321 -14.41 15.22 33.52
CA ASN A 321 -14.38 14.64 32.18
C ASN A 321 -13.05 14.94 31.45
N GLU A 322 -12.51 16.16 31.57
CA GLU A 322 -11.22 16.50 30.99
C GLU A 322 -10.05 15.71 31.61
N MET A 323 -10.09 15.47 32.92
CA MET A 323 -9.13 14.61 33.60
C MET A 323 -9.21 13.17 33.08
N ALA A 324 -10.43 12.64 32.92
CA ALA A 324 -10.63 11.31 32.35
C ALA A 324 -10.13 11.21 30.88
N VAL A 325 -10.34 12.26 30.06
CA VAL A 325 -9.79 12.33 28.70
C VAL A 325 -8.27 12.28 28.74
N LEU A 326 -7.64 13.06 29.61
CA LEU A 326 -6.18 13.09 29.73
C LEU A 326 -5.62 11.75 30.21
N GLU A 327 -6.21 11.15 31.25
CA GLU A 327 -5.83 9.82 31.74
C GLU A 327 -5.97 8.76 30.63
N THR A 328 -7.04 8.82 29.84
CA THR A 328 -7.25 7.93 28.69
C THR A 328 -6.13 8.12 27.65
N LEU A 329 -5.80 9.36 27.28
CA LEU A 329 -4.72 9.65 26.34
C LEU A 329 -3.37 9.12 26.84
N CYS A 330 -3.03 9.34 28.12
CA CYS A 330 -1.80 8.80 28.71
C CYS A 330 -1.80 7.26 28.68
N SER A 331 -2.91 6.63 29.04
CA SER A 331 -3.01 5.16 29.02
C SER A 331 -2.81 4.54 27.63
N ILE A 332 -3.15 5.29 26.56
CA ILE A 332 -2.95 4.88 25.17
C ILE A 332 -1.50 5.13 24.73
N PHE A 333 -0.96 6.33 24.96
CA PHE A 333 0.31 6.75 24.37
C PHE A 333 1.54 6.40 25.20
N ASP A 334 1.45 6.27 26.52
CA ASP A 334 2.60 5.93 27.37
C ASP A 334 3.14 4.53 27.04
N PRO A 335 2.32 3.46 26.93
CA PRO A 335 2.82 2.14 26.52
C PRO A 335 3.44 2.15 25.12
N MET A 336 2.86 2.92 24.19
CA MET A 336 3.42 3.08 22.84
C MET A 336 4.81 3.72 22.88
N LEU A 337 5.03 4.71 23.75
CA LEU A 337 6.32 5.39 23.90
C LEU A 337 7.34 4.51 24.65
N GLU A 338 6.91 3.76 25.65
CA GLU A 338 7.75 2.80 26.37
C GLU A 338 8.27 1.69 25.45
N GLY A 339 7.41 1.18 24.55
CA GLY A 339 7.76 0.16 23.56
C GLY A 339 8.92 0.57 22.65
N LEU A 340 9.05 1.87 22.33
CA LEU A 340 10.15 2.38 21.50
C LEU A 340 11.51 2.42 22.22
N GLY A 341 11.54 2.20 23.54
CA GLY A 341 12.74 2.28 24.37
C GLY A 341 13.29 3.71 24.53
N VAL A 342 14.43 3.83 25.21
CA VAL A 342 15.16 5.10 25.29
C VAL A 342 15.88 5.30 23.97
N LEU A 343 15.40 6.21 23.13
CA LEU A 343 16.14 6.74 21.99
C LEU A 343 17.44 7.38 22.52
N GLU A 344 18.53 6.60 22.62
CA GLU A 344 19.87 7.15 22.74
C GLU A 344 20.04 8.13 21.58
N ASN A 345 20.45 9.36 21.89
CA ASN A 345 20.50 10.47 20.95
C ASN A 345 21.20 10.06 19.65
N ASP A 346 20.41 9.72 18.64
CA ASP A 346 20.89 9.38 17.31
C ASP A 346 21.25 10.70 16.59
N GLN A 347 22.37 11.30 16.99
CA GLN A 347 22.95 12.50 16.40
C GLN A 347 23.44 12.27 14.95
N SER A 348 23.22 11.08 14.39
CA SER A 348 23.68 10.68 13.06
C SER A 348 22.73 11.10 11.93
N PHE A 349 21.45 11.34 12.23
CA PHE A 349 20.50 11.92 11.30
C PHE A 349 20.12 13.32 11.79
N GLY A 350 20.32 14.34 10.96
CA GLY A 350 20.08 15.76 11.25
C GLY A 350 18.62 16.16 11.50
N PHE A 351 17.87 15.33 12.21
CA PHE A 351 16.60 15.68 12.81
C PHE A 351 16.90 16.49 14.06
N GLN A 352 16.95 17.82 13.94
CA GLN A 352 16.86 18.68 15.10
C GLN A 352 15.55 18.34 15.81
N ARG A 353 15.68 17.73 16.99
CA ARG A 353 14.60 17.51 17.94
C ARG A 353 14.03 18.89 18.31
N SER A 354 13.04 19.36 17.55
CA SER A 354 12.00 20.23 18.09
C SER A 354 11.18 19.32 19.00
N THR A 355 11.62 19.23 20.26
CA THR A 355 11.15 18.28 21.26
C THR A 355 9.68 18.51 21.58
N ALA A 356 8.80 17.67 21.00
CA ALA A 356 7.44 17.47 21.51
C ALA A 356 7.45 16.95 22.97
N LYS A 357 8.55 16.33 23.42
CA LYS A 357 8.76 15.95 24.83
C LYS A 357 8.84 17.15 25.79
N ASP A 358 9.30 18.32 25.35
CA ASP A 358 9.38 19.51 26.23
C ASP A 358 8.03 20.22 26.37
N HIS A 359 7.05 19.91 25.51
CA HIS A 359 5.70 20.48 25.58
C HIS A 359 4.67 19.57 26.26
N ILE A 360 4.93 18.27 26.38
CA ILE A 360 4.01 17.31 27.02
C ILE A 360 4.37 17.03 28.50
N PHE A 361 5.65 17.12 28.89
CA PHE A 361 6.10 16.80 30.25
C PHE A 361 6.70 17.98 31.04
N GLY A 362 6.50 19.20 30.57
CA GLY A 362 6.98 20.44 31.20
C GLY A 362 6.20 20.90 32.43
N LEU A 363 5.77 19.99 33.32
CA LEU A 363 5.26 20.32 34.65
C LEU A 363 5.90 19.37 35.66
N GLY A 364 7.20 19.58 35.87
CA GLY A 364 7.89 19.07 37.05
C GLY A 364 7.20 19.58 38.31
N PHE A 365 6.78 18.64 39.14
CA PHE A 365 6.38 18.79 40.53
C PHE A 365 7.08 19.97 41.23
N MET A 366 6.30 20.97 41.64
CA MET A 366 6.72 21.95 42.62
C MET A 366 5.62 22.12 43.68
N PHE A 367 5.39 21.06 44.46
CA PHE A 367 4.82 21.19 45.80
C PHE A 367 5.97 21.23 46.80
N SER A 368 6.39 22.43 47.19
CA SER A 368 7.14 22.65 48.43
C SER A 368 6.14 23.06 49.50
N TRP A 369 5.97 22.22 50.50
CA TRP A 369 5.29 22.55 51.75
C TRP A 369 6.06 23.65 52.50
N THR A 370 5.43 24.79 52.70
CA THR A 370 5.46 25.62 53.92
C THR A 370 4.25 26.53 53.94
#